data_AF-A0A9X0PT39-F1
#
_entry.id   AF-A0A9X0PT39-F1
#
_cell.length_a   1.000
_cell.length_b   1.000
_cell.length_c   1.000
_cell.angle_alpha   90.00
_cell.angle_beta   90.00
_cell.angle_gamma   90.00
#
_symmetry.space_group_name_H-M   'P 1'
#
loop_
_entity.id
_entity.type
_entity.pdbx_description
1 polymer ?
#
loop_
_entity_poly.entity_id
_entity_poly.type
_entity_poly.pdbx_seq_one_letter_code
_entity_poly.pdbx_strand_id
1 'polypeptide(L)'
;MTGLKLINGGGRSEVQAAHIRPVADRGPDSVRNGLALSGTVHWMFDRGLISVDDDYNLLIASGGVPDTITRLINPERRLLVPERPDGRPHSQFLQYHREKVFKG
;
A
#
# COMPACT_ATOMS: atom_id res chain seq x y z
N MET A 1 1.88 1.27 -5.58
CA MET A 1 0.66 0.52 -5.96
C MET A 1 0.05 0.99 -7.28
N THR A 2 -0.07 2.29 -7.53
CA THR A 2 -0.71 2.79 -8.77
C THR A 2 0.28 3.05 -9.90
N GLY A 3 1.54 3.37 -9.57
CA GLY A 3 2.52 3.88 -10.54
C GLY A 3 2.31 5.37 -10.89
N LEU A 4 1.28 6.00 -10.32
CA LEU A 4 1.01 7.42 -10.54
C LEU A 4 2.11 8.28 -9.92
N LYS A 5 2.52 9.30 -10.67
CA LYS A 5 3.43 10.36 -10.23
C LYS A 5 2.81 11.70 -10.57
N LEU A 6 2.09 12.27 -9.60
CA LEU A 6 1.45 13.57 -9.73
C LEU A 6 2.27 14.60 -8.96
N ILE A 7 2.68 15.67 -9.62
CA ILE A 7 3.49 16.75 -9.06
C ILE A 7 2.78 18.07 -9.37
N ASN A 8 2.56 18.90 -8.36
CA ASN A 8 1.93 20.21 -8.55
C ASN A 8 2.91 21.23 -9.15
N GLY A 9 2.41 22.42 -9.52
CA GLY A 9 3.24 23.49 -10.09
C GLY A 9 4.37 24.01 -9.19
N GLY A 10 4.36 23.67 -7.90
CA GLY A 10 5.42 23.97 -6.93
C GLY A 10 6.36 22.79 -6.63
N GLY A 11 6.31 21.70 -7.39
CA GLY A 11 7.20 20.55 -7.24
C GLY A 11 6.84 19.56 -6.13
N ARG A 12 5.69 19.73 -5.46
CA ARG A 12 5.24 18.81 -4.41
C ARG A 12 4.51 17.61 -5.01
N SER A 13 4.86 16.42 -4.55
CA SER A 13 4.22 15.18 -5.01
C SER A 13 2.93 14.90 -4.24
N GLU A 14 1.90 14.39 -4.92
CA GLU A 14 0.76 13.75 -4.27
C GLU A 14 1.22 12.37 -3.78
N VAL A 15 1.40 12.26 -2.47
CA VAL A 15 1.82 11.02 -1.81
C VAL A 15 1.48 11.10 -0.33
N GLN A 16 1.13 9.95 0.23
CA GLN A 16 0.95 9.75 1.66
C GLN A 16 1.83 8.59 2.12
N ALA A 17 2.38 8.72 3.32
CA ALA A 17 3.08 7.63 4.00
C ALA A 17 2.06 6.84 4.81
N ALA A 18 1.83 5.59 4.42
CA ALA A 18 0.94 4.65 5.09
C ALA A 18 1.76 3.65 5.89
N HIS A 19 1.45 3.47 7.18
CA HIS A 19 2.03 2.37 7.95
C HIS A 19 1.39 1.04 7.54
N ILE A 20 2.21 0.01 7.34
CA ILE A 20 1.73 -1.34 7.00
C ILE A 20 1.10 -1.98 8.24
N ARG A 21 1.85 -2.03 9.35
CA ARG A 21 1.28 -2.28 10.67
C ARG A 21 0.88 -0.94 11.29
N PRO A 22 -0.40 -0.70 11.58
CA PRO A 22 -0.87 0.59 12.09
C PRO A 22 -0.20 0.99 13.41
N VAL A 23 -0.03 2.30 13.61
CA VAL A 23 0.49 2.86 14.87
C VAL A 23 -0.40 2.48 16.05
N ALA A 24 -1.72 2.45 15.86
CA ALA A 24 -2.69 2.02 16.88
C ALA A 24 -2.39 0.60 17.41
N ASP A 25 -1.77 -0.25 16.58
CA ASP A 25 -1.37 -1.60 16.93
C ASP A 25 0.13 -1.71 17.27
N ARG A 26 0.74 -0.60 17.68
CA ARG A 26 2.17 -0.49 18.01
C ARG A 26 3.10 -0.83 16.83
N GLY A 27 2.69 -0.46 15.62
CA GLY A 27 3.57 -0.47 14.45
C GLY A 27 4.73 0.52 14.61
N PRO A 28 5.99 0.12 14.31
CA PRO A 28 7.14 1.02 14.47
C PRO A 28 7.24 2.04 13.34
N ASP A 29 7.87 3.19 13.64
CA ASP A 29 8.29 4.18 12.66
C ASP A 29 9.54 3.70 11.93
N SER A 30 9.33 2.81 10.97
CA SER A 30 10.37 2.24 10.12
C SER A 30 9.99 2.42 8.67
N VAL A 31 10.97 2.76 7.81
CA VAL A 31 10.79 2.76 6.35
C VAL A 31 10.26 1.40 5.87
N ARG A 32 10.69 0.31 6.50
CA ARG A 32 10.25 -1.05 6.17
C ARG A 32 8.84 -1.37 6.65
N ASN A 33 8.25 -0.53 7.51
CA ASN A 33 6.85 -0.56 7.92
C ASN A 33 6.01 0.50 7.18
N GLY A 34 6.52 1.08 6.08
CA GLY A 34 5.85 2.16 5.36
C GLY A 34 5.61 1.84 3.88
N LEU A 35 4.56 2.42 3.33
CA LEU A 35 4.27 2.47 1.88
C LEU A 35 3.98 3.91 1.45
N ALA A 36 4.44 4.25 0.26
CA ALA A 36 4.07 5.50 -0.43
C ALA A 36 2.83 5.24 -1.31
N LEU A 37 1.69 5.86 -0.96
CA LEU A 37 0.40 5.64 -1.61
C LEU A 37 -0.25 6.97 -2.00
N SER A 38 -1.09 6.97 -3.04
CA SER A 38 -2.01 8.08 -3.28
C SER A 38 -3.12 8.08 -2.21
N GLY A 39 -3.75 9.22 -1.96
CA GLY A 39 -4.75 9.34 -0.90
C GLY A 39 -5.89 8.30 -0.97
N THR A 40 -6.42 8.03 -2.16
CA THR A 40 -7.48 7.02 -2.35
C THR A 40 -7.00 5.62 -1.99
N VAL A 41 -5.80 5.24 -2.43
CA VAL A 41 -5.27 3.88 -2.19
C VAL A 41 -4.81 3.72 -0.74
N HIS A 42 -4.31 4.78 -0.11
CA HIS A 42 -4.04 4.80 1.33
C HIS A 42 -5.31 4.53 2.12
N TRP A 43 -6.40 5.24 1.83
CA TRP A 43 -7.69 4.98 2.48
C TRP A 43 -8.17 3.55 2.27
N MET A 44 -8.04 2.99 1.05
CA MET A 44 -8.41 1.61 0.78
C MET A 44 -7.57 0.62 1.60
N PHE A 45 -6.27 0.87 1.71
CA PHE A 45 -5.32 0.04 2.45
C PHE A 45 -5.68 0.01 3.93
N ASP A 46 -5.84 1.18 4.56
CA ASP A 46 -6.24 1.31 5.98
C ASP A 46 -7.60 0.65 6.28
N ARG A 47 -8.51 0.64 5.30
CA ARG A 47 -9.83 -0.01 5.43
C ARG A 47 -9.81 -1.49 5.13
N GLY A 48 -8.67 -2.05 4.74
CA GLY A 48 -8.51 -3.47 4.43
C GLY A 48 -9.09 -3.90 3.08
N LEU A 49 -9.31 -2.96 2.15
CA LEU A 49 -9.85 -3.26 0.82
C LEU A 49 -8.77 -3.68 -0.18
N ILE A 50 -7.51 -3.35 0.11
CA ILE A 50 -6.33 -3.75 -0.66
C ILE A 50 -5.20 -4.14 0.31
N SER A 51 -4.40 -5.13 -0.06
CA SER A 51 -3.24 -5.58 0.70
C SER A 51 -2.13 -6.06 -0.24
N VAL A 52 -1.04 -6.59 0.32
CA VAL A 52 0.13 -7.08 -0.42
C VAL A 52 0.61 -8.40 0.17
N ASP A 53 0.86 -9.41 -0.67
CA ASP A 53 1.48 -10.67 -0.25
C ASP A 53 3.01 -10.59 -0.13
N ASP A 54 3.65 -11.68 0.29
CA ASP A 54 5.11 -11.69 0.53
C ASP A 54 5.93 -11.68 -0.78
N ASP A 55 5.29 -12.02 -1.90
CA ASP A 55 5.85 -11.93 -3.25
C ASP A 55 5.52 -10.57 -3.91
N TYR A 56 5.00 -9.64 -3.13
CA TYR A 56 4.57 -8.30 -3.53
C TYR A 56 3.41 -8.26 -4.52
N ASN A 57 2.62 -9.32 -4.66
CA ASN A 57 1.37 -9.25 -5.42
C ASN A 57 0.32 -8.45 -4.63
N LEU A 58 -0.47 -7.66 -5.36
CA LEU A 58 -1.54 -6.87 -4.79
C LEU A 58 -2.79 -7.75 -4.63
N LEU A 59 -3.35 -7.73 -3.43
CA LEU A 59 -4.56 -8.45 -3.06
C LEU A 59 -5.70 -7.44 -2.95
N ILE A 60 -6.86 -7.74 -3.54
CA ILE A 60 -8.04 -6.87 -3.50
C ILE A 60 -9.18 -7.65 -2.88
N ALA A 61 -9.82 -7.07 -1.86
CA ALA A 61 -10.93 -7.72 -1.17
C ALA A 61 -12.08 -8.02 -2.15
N SER A 62 -12.68 -9.21 -2.02
CA SER A 62 -13.84 -9.59 -2.83
C SER A 62 -15.09 -8.83 -2.37
N GLY A 63 -15.54 -7.89 -3.21
CA GLY A 63 -16.70 -7.04 -2.93
C GLY A 63 -16.33 -5.70 -2.28
N GLY A 64 -17.03 -4.64 -2.69
CA GLY A 64 -16.84 -3.29 -2.15
C GLY A 64 -15.78 -2.43 -2.86
N VAL A 65 -15.02 -2.98 -3.81
CA VAL A 65 -14.12 -2.20 -4.69
C VAL A 65 -14.67 -2.20 -6.12
N PRO A 66 -15.20 -1.07 -6.62
CA PRO A 66 -15.68 -0.97 -8.00
C PRO A 66 -14.54 -1.16 -9.02
N ASP A 67 -14.86 -1.72 -10.18
CA ASP A 67 -13.90 -1.90 -11.29
C ASP A 67 -13.27 -0.58 -11.75
N THR A 68 -13.97 0.54 -11.61
CA THR A 68 -13.42 1.87 -11.91
C THR A 68 -12.25 2.23 -11.00
N ILE A 69 -12.25 1.76 -9.75
CA ILE A 69 -11.18 1.97 -8.78
C ILE A 69 -10.03 0.99 -9.01
N THR A 70 -10.32 -0.25 -9.41
CA THR A 70 -9.25 -1.23 -9.71
C THR A 70 -8.37 -0.79 -10.89
N ARG A 71 -8.90 0.05 -11.80
CA ARG A 71 -8.13 0.70 -12.88
C ARG A 71 -7.05 1.67 -12.38
N LEU A 72 -7.10 2.11 -11.11
CA LEU A 72 -6.03 2.93 -10.53
C LEU A 72 -4.79 2.10 -10.17
N ILE A 73 -4.92 0.79 -10.04
CA ILE A 73 -3.82 -0.11 -9.71
C ILE A 73 -2.97 -0.37 -10.96
N ASN A 74 -1.66 -0.51 -10.78
CA ASN A 74 -0.77 -0.82 -11.91
C ASN A 74 -1.19 -2.13 -12.59
N PRO A 75 -1.00 -2.25 -13.92
CA PRO A 75 -1.41 -3.43 -14.69
C PRO A 75 -0.75 -4.73 -14.22
N GLU A 76 0.48 -4.67 -13.73
CA GLU A 76 1.25 -5.82 -13.25
C GLU A 76 0.68 -6.39 -11.94
N ARG A 77 -0.22 -5.64 -11.27
CA ARG A 77 -0.80 -5.97 -9.96
C ARG A 77 0.26 -6.36 -8.94
N ARG A 78 1.42 -5.69 -8.99
CA ARG A 78 2.53 -5.88 -8.06
C ARG A 78 2.89 -4.57 -7.38
N LEU A 79 3.31 -4.65 -6.13
CA LEU A 79 3.86 -3.49 -5.46
C LEU A 79 5.19 -3.11 -6.12
N LEU A 80 5.30 -1.85 -6.55
CA LEU A 80 6.57 -1.27 -6.93
C LEU A 80 7.41 -1.10 -5.67
N VAL A 81 8.54 -1.80 -5.59
CA VAL A 81 9.43 -1.80 -4.43
C VAL A 81 10.78 -1.16 -4.78
N PRO A 82 11.47 -0.53 -3.80
CA PRO A 82 12.81 -0.01 -4.03
C PRO A 82 13.81 -1.10 -4.45
N GLU A 83 14.79 -0.72 -5.27
CA GLU A 83 15.89 -1.62 -5.66
C GLU A 83 16.64 -2.14 -4.44
N ARG A 84 16.94 -1.24 -3.50
CA ARG A 84 17.67 -1.58 -2.28
C ARG A 84 16.79 -2.39 -1.32
N PRO A 85 17.23 -3.59 -0.86
CA PRO A 85 16.43 -4.44 0.03
C PRO A 85 16.07 -3.83 1.38
N ASP A 86 16.91 -2.94 1.93
CA ASP A 86 16.70 -2.24 3.20
C ASP A 86 15.56 -1.20 3.13
N GLY A 87 15.21 -0.74 1.92
CA GLY A 87 14.06 0.14 1.68
C GLY A 87 12.76 -0.61 1.39
N ARG A 88 12.78 -1.94 1.27
CA ARG A 88 11.58 -2.72 0.95
C ARG A 88 10.73 -2.96 2.20
N PRO A 89 9.39 -3.03 2.04
CA PRO A 89 8.49 -3.49 3.09
C PRO A 89 8.96 -4.81 3.69
N HIS A 90 8.97 -4.90 5.02
CA HIS A 90 9.29 -6.17 5.66
C HIS A 90 8.09 -7.12 5.60
N SER A 91 8.35 -8.38 5.21
CA SER A 91 7.35 -9.46 5.17
C SER A 91 6.49 -9.56 6.43
N GLN A 92 7.08 -9.47 7.64
CA GLN A 92 6.33 -9.50 8.91
C GLN A 92 5.22 -8.44 9.00
N PHE A 93 5.43 -7.24 8.44
CA PHE A 93 4.41 -6.20 8.47
C PHE A 93 3.35 -6.46 7.40
N LEU A 94 3.77 -6.92 6.21
CA LEU A 94 2.83 -7.33 5.16
C LEU A 94 1.92 -8.46 5.65
N GLN A 95 2.49 -9.47 6.30
CA GLN A 95 1.77 -10.55 6.96
C GLN A 95 0.80 -10.01 8.02
N TYR A 96 1.26 -9.12 8.92
CA TYR A 96 0.39 -8.48 9.90
C TYR A 96 -0.82 -7.83 9.24
N HIS A 97 -0.59 -7.01 8.19
CA HIS A 97 -1.67 -6.32 7.50
C HIS A 97 -2.67 -7.31 6.88
N ARG A 98 -2.18 -8.38 6.24
CA ARG A 98 -3.03 -9.45 5.69
C ARG A 98 -3.87 -10.15 6.76
N GLU A 99 -3.32 -10.37 7.95
CA GLU A 99 -4.00 -11.12 9.01
C GLU A 99 -4.92 -10.27 9.88
N LYS A 100 -4.64 -8.97 10.02
CA LYS A 100 -5.29 -8.10 11.02
C LYS A 100 -6.10 -6.95 10.44
N VAL A 101 -5.78 -6.51 9.22
CA VAL A 101 -6.40 -5.33 8.61
C VAL A 101 -7.21 -5.69 7.38
N PHE A 102 -6.65 -6.54 6.51
CA PHE A 102 -7.24 -6.92 5.25
C PHE A 102 -8.57 -7.68 5.42
N LYS A 103 -9.52 -7.45 4.52
CA LYS A 103 -10.93 -7.90 4.65
C LYS A 103 -11.41 -8.82 3.52
N GLY A 104 -10.53 -9.38 2.68
CA GLY A 104 -10.97 -10.31 1.63
C GLY A 104 -9.92 -11.26 1.11
#